data_AF-D3CRY5-F1
#
_entry.id   AF-D3CRY5-F1
#
_cell.length_a   1.000
_cell.length_b   1.000
_cell.length_c   1.000
_cell.angle_alpha   90.00
_cell.angle_beta   90.00
_cell.angle_gamma   90.00
#
_symmetry.space_group_name_H-M   'P 1'
#
loop_
_entity.id
_entity.type
_entity.pdbx_description
1 polymer ?
#
loop_
_entity_poly.entity_id
_entity_poly.type
_entity_poly.pdbx_seq_one_letter_code
_entity_poly.pdbx_strand_id
1 'polypeptide(L)'
;MPPDQSMSNQPVVLERDEPPEAEVARQVAVSWTVVDTALLSSLLRAQAQDVLAPDKDAHEIADFLLAVMQGVRVVARAAPDADRLQAAARLALAALD
;
A
#
# COMPACT_ATOMS: atom_id res chain seq x y z
N MET A 1 -5.74 -11.77 64.69
CA MET A 1 -5.09 -11.04 63.58
C MET A 1 -4.91 -12.03 62.44
N PRO A 2 -5.72 -11.97 61.37
CA PRO A 2 -5.50 -12.82 60.20
C PRO A 2 -4.41 -12.21 59.31
N PRO A 3 -3.60 -13.02 58.60
CA PRO A 3 -2.71 -12.51 57.57
C PRO A 3 -3.52 -12.01 56.38
N ASP A 4 -3.19 -10.80 55.94
CA ASP A 4 -3.71 -10.12 54.76
C ASP A 4 -3.42 -10.95 53.51
N GLN A 5 -4.46 -11.55 52.92
CA GLN A 5 -4.42 -12.26 51.64
C GLN A 5 -4.86 -11.35 50.49
N SER A 6 -4.45 -10.08 50.50
CA SER A 6 -4.46 -9.26 49.29
C SER A 6 -3.36 -9.75 48.35
N MET A 7 -3.64 -10.87 47.66
CA MET A 7 -2.94 -11.27 46.45
C MET A 7 -3.00 -10.10 45.49
N SER A 8 -1.90 -9.35 45.46
CA SER A 8 -1.60 -8.31 44.48
C SER A 8 -1.52 -8.98 43.11
N ASN A 9 -2.67 -9.21 42.48
CA ASN A 9 -2.76 -9.55 41.08
C ASN A 9 -2.65 -8.24 40.29
N GLN A 10 -1.46 -7.66 40.27
CA GLN A 10 -1.16 -6.61 39.30
C GLN A 10 -1.19 -7.26 37.91
N PRO A 11 -2.01 -6.75 36.97
CA PRO A 11 -1.92 -7.21 35.60
C PRO A 11 -0.52 -6.83 35.10
N VAL A 12 0.28 -7.82 34.74
CA VAL A 12 1.49 -7.61 33.94
C VAL A 12 1.01 -7.08 32.61
N VAL A 13 0.97 -5.76 32.48
CA VAL A 13 0.79 -5.08 31.20
C VAL A 13 2.07 -5.39 30.43
N LEU A 14 2.03 -6.45 29.62
CA LEU A 14 3.02 -6.66 28.59
C LEU A 14 2.89 -5.45 27.66
N GLU A 15 3.74 -4.45 27.84
CA GLU A 15 3.99 -3.39 26.89
C GLU A 15 4.25 -4.09 25.55
N ARG A 16 3.22 -4.17 24.70
CA ARG A 16 3.42 -4.64 23.34
C ARG A 16 4.21 -3.54 22.66
N ASP A 17 5.47 -3.80 22.36
CA ASP A 17 6.31 -2.99 21.46
C ASP A 17 5.67 -2.97 20.07
N GLU A 18 4.55 -2.27 19.92
CA GLU A 18 3.94 -1.98 18.64
C GLU A 18 4.69 -0.78 18.06
N PRO A 19 5.27 -0.91 16.85
CA PRO A 19 6.05 0.18 16.27
C PRO A 19 5.15 1.41 16.11
N PRO A 20 5.63 2.60 16.46
CA PRO A 20 4.84 3.82 16.36
C PRO A 20 4.38 4.02 14.92
N GLU A 21 3.16 4.53 14.74
CA GLU A 21 2.50 4.67 13.43
C GLU A 21 3.35 5.38 12.37
N ALA A 22 4.24 6.29 12.79
CA ALA A 22 5.19 6.98 11.93
C ALA A 22 6.26 6.06 11.32
N GLU A 23 6.72 5.03 12.05
CA GLU A 23 7.69 4.05 11.57
C GLU A 23 7.07 3.12 10.51
N VAL A 24 5.82 2.71 10.74
CA VAL A 24 5.02 1.96 9.76
C VAL A 24 4.78 2.80 8.50
N ALA A 25 4.45 4.09 8.65
CA ALA A 25 4.28 5.00 7.53
C ALA A 25 5.59 5.22 6.73
N ARG A 26 6.74 5.30 7.41
CA ARG A 26 8.06 5.42 6.78
C ARG A 26 8.45 4.16 6.01
N GLN A 27 8.19 2.98 6.55
CA GLN A 27 8.43 1.71 5.86
C GLN A 27 7.55 1.57 4.62
N VAL A 28 6.30 2.03 4.69
CA VAL A 28 5.41 2.11 3.54
C VAL A 28 5.97 3.06 2.48
N ALA A 29 6.46 4.24 2.87
CA ALA A 29 7.11 5.19 1.94
C ALA A 29 8.36 4.59 1.26
N VAL A 30 9.22 3.91 2.01
CA VAL A 30 10.41 3.21 1.48
C VAL A 30 10.02 2.02 0.59
N SER A 31 8.87 1.37 0.84
CA SER A 31 8.35 0.26 0.04
C SER A 31 7.78 0.70 -1.33
N TRP A 32 7.53 1.99 -1.56
CA TRP A 32 6.94 2.46 -2.82
C TRP A 32 7.96 2.72 -3.92
N THR A 33 9.20 3.08 -3.60
CA THR A 33 10.27 3.28 -4.59
C THR A 33 10.57 2.00 -5.39
N VAL A 34 10.49 0.84 -4.73
CA VAL A 34 10.69 -0.47 -5.40
C VAL A 34 9.55 -0.73 -6.39
N VAL A 35 8.31 -0.46 -5.99
CA VAL A 35 7.13 -0.64 -6.84
C VAL A 35 7.19 0.30 -8.04
N ASP A 36 7.52 1.57 -7.81
CA ASP A 36 7.70 2.59 -8.83
C ASP A 36 8.76 2.17 -9.86
N THR A 37 9.96 1.81 -9.39
CA THR A 37 11.05 1.33 -10.26
C THR A 37 10.65 0.13 -11.09
N ALA A 38 9.95 -0.84 -10.48
CA ALA A 38 9.47 -2.04 -11.18
C ALA A 38 8.39 -1.72 -12.22
N LEU A 39 7.45 -0.82 -11.90
CA LEU A 39 6.40 -0.37 -12.82
C LEU A 39 7.01 0.30 -14.03
N LEU A 40 7.84 1.32 -13.82
CA LEU A 40 8.47 2.06 -14.90
C LEU A 40 9.31 1.14 -15.78
N SER A 41 10.10 0.23 -15.18
CA SER A 41 10.90 -0.75 -15.93
C SER A 41 10.04 -1.68 -16.79
N SER A 42 8.86 -2.07 -16.31
CA SER A 42 7.91 -2.88 -17.07
C SER A 42 7.30 -2.11 -18.24
N LEU A 43 6.91 -0.85 -18.02
CA LEU A 43 6.29 0.00 -19.03
C LEU A 43 7.28 0.40 -20.12
N LEU A 44 8.52 0.75 -19.76
CA LEU A 44 9.60 1.00 -20.74
C LEU A 44 9.87 -0.23 -21.60
N ARG A 45 9.81 -1.44 -21.02
CA ARG A 45 9.93 -2.69 -21.79
C ARG A 45 8.75 -2.88 -22.73
N ALA A 46 7.52 -2.63 -22.28
CA ALA A 46 6.33 -2.75 -23.12
C ALA A 46 6.35 -1.74 -24.30
N GLN A 47 6.80 -0.51 -24.05
CA GLN A 47 7.00 0.51 -25.08
C GLN A 47 8.08 0.09 -26.08
N ALA A 48 9.22 -0.42 -25.61
CA ALA A 48 10.28 -0.95 -26.47
C ALA A 48 9.88 -2.19 -27.29
N GLN A 49 8.77 -2.85 -26.94
CA GLN A 49 8.22 -4.00 -27.64
C GLN A 49 7.02 -3.63 -28.53
N ASP A 50 6.66 -2.34 -28.64
CA ASP A 50 5.47 -1.84 -29.33
C ASP A 50 4.16 -2.49 -28.82
N VAL A 51 4.15 -2.95 -27.57
CA VAL A 51 2.97 -3.54 -26.90
C VAL A 51 2.14 -2.46 -26.20
N LEU A 52 2.80 -1.38 -25.76
CA LEU A 52 2.13 -0.19 -25.24
C LEU A 52 1.63 0.67 -26.42
N ALA A 53 0.44 1.24 -26.30
CA ALA A 53 -0.10 2.12 -27.34
C ALA A 53 0.89 3.27 -27.68
N PRO A 54 1.04 3.63 -28.97
CA PRO A 54 2.15 4.45 -29.44
C PRO A 54 2.10 5.92 -29.01
N ASP A 55 0.94 6.39 -28.54
CA ASP A 55 0.70 7.73 -28.02
C ASP A 55 0.89 7.83 -26.49
N LYS A 56 1.25 6.73 -25.84
CA LYS A 56 1.38 6.66 -24.38
C LYS A 56 2.81 6.90 -23.90
N ASP A 57 2.93 7.71 -22.86
CA ASP A 57 4.18 7.90 -22.13
C ASP A 57 4.27 6.90 -20.96
N ALA A 58 5.33 6.08 -20.96
CA ALA A 58 5.58 5.09 -19.91
C ALA A 58 5.78 5.72 -18.52
N HIS A 59 6.35 6.92 -18.43
CA HIS A 59 6.52 7.65 -17.17
C HIS A 59 5.17 8.16 -16.64
N GLU A 60 4.36 8.78 -17.51
CA GLU A 60 3.05 9.29 -17.09
C GLU A 60 2.13 8.16 -16.61
N ILE A 61 2.18 7.01 -17.29
CA ILE A 61 1.43 5.82 -16.88
C ILE A 61 1.97 5.26 -15.54
N ALA A 62 3.29 5.23 -15.33
CA ALA A 62 3.87 4.75 -14.08
C ALA A 62 3.38 5.60 -12.90
N ASP A 63 3.47 6.92 -13.02
CA ASP A 63 3.05 7.89 -12.01
C ASP A 63 1.55 7.75 -11.71
N PHE A 64 0.72 7.63 -12.76
CA PHE A 64 -0.71 7.41 -12.63
C PHE A 64 -1.04 6.12 -11.88
N LEU A 65 -0.47 4.98 -12.31
CA LEU A 65 -0.74 3.69 -11.71
C LEU A 65 -0.27 3.63 -10.24
N LEU A 66 0.89 4.23 -9.94
CA LEU A 66 1.39 4.32 -8.58
C LEU A 66 0.44 5.12 -7.67
N ALA A 67 -0.04 6.27 -8.14
CA ALA A 67 -1.02 7.08 -7.42
C ALA A 67 -2.33 6.33 -7.17
N VAL A 68 -2.83 5.58 -8.17
CA VAL A 68 -4.02 4.74 -8.02
C VAL A 68 -3.81 3.65 -6.97
N MET A 69 -2.68 2.94 -7.01
CA MET A 69 -2.37 1.89 -6.01
C MET A 69 -2.31 2.44 -4.59
N GLN A 70 -1.75 3.64 -4.41
CA GLN A 70 -1.72 4.33 -3.13
C GLN A 70 -3.14 4.67 -2.66
N GLY A 71 -3.96 5.25 -3.54
CA GLY A 71 -5.37 5.57 -3.27
C GLY A 71 -6.19 4.34 -2.88
N VAL A 72 -6.03 3.22 -3.59
CA VAL A 72 -6.70 1.94 -3.29
C VAL A 72 -6.34 1.45 -1.88
N ARG A 73 -5.07 1.48 -1.49
CA ARG A 73 -4.63 1.07 -0.14
C ARG A 73 -5.23 1.96 0.95
N VAL A 74 -5.33 3.27 0.71
CA VAL A 74 -5.96 4.21 1.65
C VAL A 74 -7.47 3.94 1.79
N VAL A 75 -8.18 3.81 0.67
CA VAL A 75 -9.63 3.57 0.66
C VAL A 75 -9.99 2.23 1.29
N ALA A 76 -9.23 1.17 0.96
CA ALA A 76 -9.45 -0.17 1.52
C ALA A 76 -9.35 -0.20 3.06
N ARG A 77 -8.52 0.68 3.65
CA ARG A 77 -8.41 0.80 5.11
C ARG A 77 -9.62 1.48 5.74
N ALA A 78 -10.28 2.41 5.03
CA ALA A 78 -11.37 3.22 5.56
C ALA A 78 -12.76 2.58 5.38
N ALA A 79 -13.01 1.99 4.20
CA ALA A 79 -14.28 1.35 3.86
C ALA A 79 -14.06 0.31 2.74
N PRO A 80 -13.88 -0.97 3.07
CA PRO A 80 -13.56 -1.99 2.08
C PRO A 80 -14.81 -2.36 1.25
N ASP A 81 -14.91 -1.79 0.05
CA ASP A 81 -15.83 -2.21 -1.00
C ASP A 81 -15.01 -2.85 -2.13
N ALA A 82 -14.93 -4.19 -2.13
CA ALA A 82 -14.09 -4.94 -3.05
C ALA A 82 -14.47 -4.69 -4.53
N ASP A 83 -15.77 -4.58 -4.83
CA ASP A 83 -16.25 -4.41 -6.20
C ASP A 83 -15.84 -3.03 -6.74
N ARG A 84 -15.97 -2.00 -5.90
CA ARG A 84 -15.52 -0.63 -6.24
C ARG A 84 -14.01 -0.57 -6.44
N LEU A 85 -13.23 -1.21 -5.56
CA LEU A 85 -11.76 -1.23 -5.70
C LEU A 85 -11.32 -1.99 -6.95
N GLN A 86 -11.98 -3.11 -7.27
CA GLN A 86 -11.71 -3.87 -8.48
C GLN A 86 -12.09 -3.10 -9.74
N ALA A 87 -13.19 -2.33 -9.71
CA ALA A 87 -13.58 -1.46 -10.81
C ALA A 87 -12.54 -0.35 -11.07
N ALA A 88 -12.01 0.27 -10.01
CA ALA A 88 -10.94 1.26 -10.10
C ALA A 88 -9.66 0.66 -10.70
N ALA A 89 -9.26 -0.54 -10.26
CA ALA A 89 -8.10 -1.24 -10.81
C ALA A 89 -8.28 -1.59 -12.30
N ARG A 90 -9.46 -2.08 -12.70
CA ARG A 90 -9.76 -2.35 -14.12
C ARG A 90 -9.65 -1.10 -14.98
N LEU A 91 -10.22 0.01 -14.52
CA LEU A 91 -10.18 1.28 -15.25
C LEU A 91 -8.75 1.82 -15.35
N ALA A 92 -7.95 1.68 -14.29
CA ALA A 92 -6.55 2.10 -14.31
C ALA A 92 -5.71 1.27 -15.30
N LEU A 93 -5.93 -0.04 -15.37
CA LEU A 93 -5.23 -0.90 -16.34
C LEU A 93 -5.63 -0.62 -17.79
N ALA A 94 -6.85 -0.14 -18.04
CA ALA A 94 -7.26 0.31 -19.36
C ALA A 94 -6.49 1.55 -19.86
N ALA A 95 -5.71 2.23 -19.00
CA ALA A 95 -4.82 3.30 -19.44
C ALA A 95 -3.64 2.79 -20.29
N LEU A 96 -3.35 1.48 -20.23
CA LEU A 96 -2.30 0.81 -21.01
C LEU A 96 -2.69 0.59 -22.49
N ASP A 97 -3.99 0.55 -22.76
CA ASP A 97 -4.58 0.43 -24.10
C ASP A 97 -4.75 1.81 -24.76
#